data_AF-A0A7X4XWA1-F1
#
_entry.id   AF-A0A7X4XWA1-F1
#
_cell.length_a   1.000
_cell.length_b   1.000
_cell.length_c   1.000
_cell.angle_alpha   90.00
_cell.angle_beta   90.00
_cell.angle_gamma   90.00
#
_symmetry.space_group_name_H-M   'P 1'
#
loop_
_entity.id
_entity.type
_entity.pdbx_description
1 polymer ?
#
loop_
_entity_poly.entity_id
_entity_poly.type
_entity_poly.pdbx_seq_one_letter_code
_entity_poly.pdbx_strand_id
1 'polypeptide(L)'
;MVMIKLLQRRFALWLIVLLSMLSLSVHAATLYATVSKNKVIQNEVFQLRIVSDQPSTADAIDFHELDNDFFTSRPSFTSSVNIMNGKRSQHSEWTLSLAANRLGILTIPSFELDGQTTQPIAIQVTVDQQAPNIDELIEMHSHLSRDKLYPQESALLHIRLLIKTEVRRLQNPQLTPPSVEGMTITQANETKQYQTVLGGVEVTVLEQDFRLTAEKAGQFHLTEAIFQGSLIYGNHYDNATRIIPFKTTPKTYAITVEDKPADYQGAWLPTSQLTLTEQWQDSQGAPIEQSPYSLQVGETISRQITMQVTGLSPEQLPKLSVSYPDAVRVYEEKPQLTTQENGQVVMTVKHVLIPRQPGEVTLPEITVNWWNTETKQQQVSRASGLILIVAENEEVSILPTNSEQPSSSSVNLVQDSGWWPYLTMLFALLWLMTAFLAWRLHSSTTQARTATNPIIAPSNSSWQRLQQALAQQDGIMISHAVKTWMETLDLSNAEKISLQQALQQYHAQLYSANGQTANIEQLKQAINQIHRQQAQRQSQSTHPLAKL
;
A
#
# COMPACT_ATOMS: atom_id res chain seq x y z
N MET A 1 80.33 46.95 53.07
CA MET A 1 80.05 46.50 51.69
C MET A 1 79.65 45.02 51.56
N VAL A 2 79.84 44.17 52.58
CA VAL A 2 79.54 42.71 52.52
C VAL A 2 78.07 42.36 52.85
N MET A 3 77.38 43.14 53.68
CA MET A 3 75.99 42.87 54.10
C MET A 3 74.95 43.05 52.98
N ILE A 4 75.17 43.98 52.04
CA ILE A 4 74.25 44.24 50.91
C ILE A 4 74.27 43.10 49.89
N LYS A 5 75.45 42.47 49.65
CA LYS A 5 75.59 41.33 48.74
C LYS A 5 74.89 40.06 49.26
N LEU A 6 74.81 39.87 50.58
CA LEU A 6 74.09 38.74 51.20
C LEU A 6 72.57 38.93 51.14
N LEU A 7 72.09 40.17 51.29
CA LEU A 7 70.66 40.49 51.18
C LEU A 7 70.16 40.32 49.73
N GLN A 8 70.94 40.76 48.74
CA GLN A 8 70.63 40.57 47.31
C GLN A 8 70.62 39.09 46.90
N ARG A 9 71.54 38.27 47.43
CA ARG A 9 71.54 36.82 47.18
C ARG A 9 70.32 36.10 47.76
N ARG A 10 69.87 36.52 48.95
CA ARG A 10 68.66 35.97 49.58
C ARG A 10 67.39 36.40 48.84
N PHE A 11 67.34 37.64 48.35
CA PHE A 11 66.23 38.13 47.54
C PHE A 11 66.14 37.41 46.19
N ALA A 12 67.28 37.17 45.53
CA ALA A 12 67.34 36.40 44.28
C ALA A 12 66.89 34.93 44.47
N LEU A 13 67.28 34.30 45.58
CA LEU A 13 66.83 32.94 45.93
C LEU A 13 65.31 32.88 46.17
N TRP A 14 64.75 33.86 46.90
CA TRP A 14 63.30 33.96 47.12
C TRP A 14 62.53 34.26 45.84
N LEU A 15 63.09 35.07 44.93
CA LEU A 15 62.48 35.36 43.64
C LEU A 15 62.46 34.13 42.72
N ILE A 16 63.50 33.29 42.73
CA ILE A 16 63.57 32.03 41.97
C ILE A 16 62.57 31.01 42.52
N VAL A 17 62.44 30.90 43.86
CA VAL A 17 61.44 30.03 44.49
C VAL A 17 60.02 30.51 44.16
N LEU A 18 59.77 31.82 44.20
CA LEU A 18 58.47 32.40 43.84
C LEU A 18 58.14 32.15 42.35
N LEU A 19 59.11 32.32 41.43
CA LEU A 19 58.91 32.03 40.01
C LEU A 19 58.67 30.53 39.73
N SER A 20 59.27 29.64 40.52
CA SER A 20 59.03 28.19 40.39
C SER A 20 57.62 27.77 40.85
N MET A 21 56.98 28.56 41.72
CA MET A 21 55.59 28.31 42.16
C MET A 21 54.53 28.88 41.21
N LEU A 22 54.92 29.64 40.18
CA LEU A 22 54.04 30.11 39.10
C LEU A 22 53.97 29.15 37.91
N SER A 23 54.44 27.89 38.04
CA SER A 23 54.17 26.87 37.03
C SER A 23 52.68 26.49 37.06
N LEU A 24 51.86 27.29 36.39
CA LEU A 24 50.47 26.97 36.08
C LEU A 24 50.45 25.69 35.26
N SER A 25 50.02 24.59 35.87
CA SER A 25 49.72 23.36 35.16
C SER A 25 48.47 23.57 34.31
N VAL A 26 48.66 24.07 33.09
CA VAL A 26 47.61 24.11 32.06
C VAL A 26 47.21 22.67 31.77
N HIS A 27 46.08 22.25 32.34
CA HIS A 27 45.38 21.05 31.88
C HIS A 27 44.69 21.44 30.59
N ALA A 28 45.38 21.23 29.47
CA ALA A 28 44.74 21.29 28.17
C ALA A 28 43.75 20.12 28.14
N ALA A 29 42.47 20.43 27.94
CA ALA A 29 41.54 19.41 27.48
C ALA A 29 42.04 18.81 26.17
N THR A 30 41.64 17.58 25.90
CA THR A 30 42.11 16.82 24.76
C THR A 30 40.92 16.48 23.87
N LEU A 31 40.75 17.27 22.81
CA LEU A 31 39.86 16.96 21.70
C LEU A 31 40.65 16.29 20.57
N TYR A 32 40.26 15.09 20.16
CA TYR A 32 40.89 14.41 19.03
C TYR A 32 39.90 13.56 18.23
N ALA A 33 40.18 13.42 16.93
CA ALA A 33 39.45 12.55 16.02
C ALA A 33 40.31 11.36 15.60
N THR A 34 39.69 10.19 15.45
CA THR A 34 40.32 8.97 14.97
C THR A 34 39.40 8.24 14.01
N VAL A 35 39.98 7.49 13.09
CA VAL A 35 39.24 6.62 12.18
C VAL A 35 39.69 5.18 12.32
N SER A 36 38.78 4.23 12.06
CA SER A 36 39.13 2.81 12.07
C SER A 36 40.05 2.43 10.90
N LYS A 37 39.95 3.14 9.76
CA LYS A 37 40.80 2.97 8.57
C LYS A 37 41.04 4.33 7.89
N ASN A 38 42.27 4.59 7.44
CA ASN A 38 42.62 5.77 6.63
C ASN A 38 42.76 5.45 5.13
N LYS A 39 42.66 4.17 4.75
CA LYS A 39 42.54 3.70 3.38
C LYS A 39 41.33 2.78 3.30
N VAL A 40 40.39 3.13 2.43
CA VAL A 40 39.10 2.46 2.27
C VAL A 40 38.77 2.26 0.81
N ILE A 41 37.91 1.31 0.52
CA ILE A 41 37.30 1.17 -0.80
C ILE A 41 36.06 2.08 -0.87
N GLN A 42 35.70 2.57 -2.06
CA GLN A 42 34.45 3.33 -2.23
C GLN A 42 33.26 2.55 -1.68
N ASN A 43 32.33 3.24 -1.02
CA ASN A 43 31.16 2.65 -0.35
C ASN A 43 31.46 1.70 0.82
N GLU A 44 32.72 1.49 1.21
CA GLU A 44 33.09 0.74 2.40
C GLU A 44 32.79 1.54 3.66
N VAL A 45 32.13 0.89 4.62
CA VAL A 45 31.79 1.48 5.91
C VAL A 45 33.00 1.43 6.84
N PHE A 46 33.39 2.59 7.38
CA PHE A 46 34.41 2.74 8.41
C PHE A 46 33.91 3.67 9.52
N GLN A 47 34.58 3.67 10.68
CA GLN A 47 34.13 4.45 11.84
C GLN A 47 35.00 5.68 12.04
N LEU A 48 34.35 6.83 12.27
CA LEU A 48 34.93 8.04 12.82
C LEU A 48 34.57 8.12 14.30
N ARG A 49 35.56 8.34 15.15
CA ARG A 49 35.41 8.56 16.60
C ARG A 49 36.02 9.89 16.98
N ILE A 50 35.23 10.77 17.60
CA ILE A 50 35.69 12.02 18.20
C ILE A 50 35.59 11.88 19.71
N VAL A 51 36.66 12.22 20.41
CA VAL A 51 36.78 12.09 21.86
C VAL A 51 37.15 13.42 22.47
N SER A 52 36.47 13.76 23.57
CA SER A 52 36.79 14.86 24.47
C SER A 52 36.87 14.37 25.93
N ASP A 53 37.79 14.90 26.70
CA ASP A 53 37.90 14.70 28.17
C ASP A 53 37.08 15.71 28.97
N GLN A 54 36.18 16.45 28.30
CA GLN A 54 35.25 17.38 28.92
C GLN A 54 33.79 16.93 28.82
N PRO A 55 32.92 17.34 29.77
CA PRO A 55 31.47 17.20 29.63
C PRO A 55 30.97 17.86 28.34
N SER A 56 30.12 17.17 27.60
CA SER A 56 29.51 17.72 26.40
C SER A 56 28.11 17.15 26.16
N THR A 57 27.45 17.60 25.11
CA THR A 57 26.13 17.14 24.67
C THR A 57 26.22 16.52 23.28
N ALA A 58 25.23 15.70 22.93
CA ALA A 58 25.24 14.97 21.66
C ALA A 58 25.32 15.88 20.42
N ASP A 59 24.78 17.10 20.52
CA ASP A 59 24.67 18.13 19.49
C ASP A 59 25.80 19.16 19.51
N ALA A 60 26.83 19.00 20.35
CA ALA A 60 27.89 19.98 20.50
C ALA A 60 28.86 20.06 19.30
N ILE A 61 28.84 19.06 18.40
CA ILE A 61 29.65 19.03 17.18
C ILE A 61 28.71 18.90 15.98
N ASP A 62 28.91 19.76 14.98
CA ASP A 62 28.23 19.68 13.70
C ASP A 62 28.99 18.77 12.72
N PHE A 63 28.29 17.83 12.11
CA PHE A 63 28.83 16.83 11.19
C PHE A 63 28.40 17.03 9.73
N HIS A 64 27.58 18.04 9.41
CA HIS A 64 27.03 18.22 8.05
C HIS A 64 28.10 18.44 6.98
N GLU A 65 29.28 18.96 7.33
CA GLU A 65 30.38 19.13 6.38
C GLU A 65 30.84 17.81 5.73
N LEU A 66 30.62 16.68 6.41
CA LEU A 66 30.95 15.34 5.92
C LEU A 66 30.06 14.89 4.75
N ASP A 67 28.83 15.39 4.66
CA ASP A 67 27.81 14.87 3.72
C ASP A 67 28.19 15.09 2.25
N ASN A 68 29.11 16.01 1.97
CA ASN A 68 29.63 16.26 0.62
C ASN A 68 30.43 15.07 0.07
N ASP A 69 31.21 14.41 0.92
CA ASP A 69 32.20 13.41 0.53
C ASP A 69 31.90 12.01 1.10
N PHE A 70 31.02 11.94 2.10
CA PHE A 70 30.70 10.71 2.83
C PHE A 70 29.19 10.55 3.00
N PHE A 71 28.69 9.32 2.86
CA PHE A 71 27.42 8.93 3.45
C PHE A 71 27.62 8.76 4.96
N THR A 72 26.86 9.51 5.75
CA THR A 72 26.99 9.59 7.21
C THR A 72 25.86 8.84 7.91
N SER A 73 26.18 8.10 8.98
CA SER A 73 25.16 7.60 9.91
C SER A 73 24.75 8.69 10.90
N ARG A 74 23.65 8.46 11.63
CA ARG A 74 23.37 9.26 12.83
C ARG A 74 24.52 9.10 13.84
N PRO A 75 25.04 10.19 14.43
CA PRO A 75 26.05 10.09 15.47
C PRO A 75 25.51 9.39 16.71
N SER A 76 26.25 8.41 17.22
CA SER A 76 26.02 7.88 18.56
C SER A 76 26.89 8.66 19.55
N PHE A 77 26.28 9.18 20.60
CA PHE A 77 26.97 9.93 21.65
C PHE A 77 26.97 9.17 22.97
N THR A 78 28.15 9.06 23.59
CA THR A 78 28.30 8.49 24.93
C THR A 78 29.06 9.47 25.82
N SER A 79 28.53 9.74 27.01
CA SER A 79 29.24 10.49 28.05
C SER A 79 29.40 9.61 29.29
N SER A 80 30.63 9.44 29.76
CA SER A 80 30.94 8.68 30.98
C SER A 80 31.61 9.57 32.03
N VAL A 81 31.28 9.35 33.31
CA VAL A 81 31.91 10.04 34.45
C VAL A 81 32.62 9.00 35.29
N ASN A 82 33.92 9.16 35.49
CA ASN A 82 34.73 8.29 36.31
C ASN A 82 35.30 9.06 37.51
N ILE A 83 35.09 8.53 38.72
CA ILE A 83 35.53 9.14 39.97
C ILE A 83 36.54 8.19 40.62
N MET A 84 37.82 8.56 40.58
CA MET A 84 38.92 7.78 41.15
C MET A 84 39.66 8.61 42.20
N ASN A 85 39.73 8.12 43.45
CA ASN A 85 40.39 8.81 44.57
C ASN A 85 39.95 10.28 44.75
N GLY A 86 38.66 10.56 44.59
CA GLY A 86 38.09 11.91 44.70
C GLY A 86 38.36 12.82 43.50
N LYS A 87 39.12 12.39 42.49
CA LYS A 87 39.27 13.10 41.22
C LYS A 87 38.18 12.64 40.26
N ARG A 88 37.31 13.57 39.88
CA ARG A 88 36.30 13.38 38.85
C ARG A 88 36.93 13.61 37.47
N SER A 89 36.78 12.63 36.59
CA SER A 89 37.08 12.72 35.16
C SER A 89 35.80 12.46 34.37
N GLN A 90 35.63 13.13 33.24
CA GLN A 90 34.48 12.96 32.36
C GLN A 90 34.99 12.73 30.94
N HIS A 91 34.26 11.97 30.14
CA HIS A 91 34.65 11.60 28.79
C HIS A 91 33.42 11.63 27.89
N SER A 92 33.50 12.39 26.81
CA SER A 92 32.46 12.53 25.79
C SER A 92 32.97 11.95 24.48
N GLU A 93 32.21 11.04 23.89
CA GLU A 93 32.57 10.33 22.67
C GLU A 93 31.43 10.40 21.64
N TRP A 94 31.75 10.82 20.43
CA TRP A 94 30.87 10.73 19.26
C TRP A 94 31.43 9.68 18.31
N THR A 95 30.58 8.74 17.91
CA THR A 95 30.92 7.69 16.94
C THR A 95 29.96 7.72 15.77
N LEU A 96 30.50 7.74 14.55
CA LEU A 96 29.76 7.76 13.30
C LEU A 96 30.30 6.68 12.37
N SER A 97 29.40 6.03 11.61
CA SER A 97 29.77 5.22 10.47
C SER A 97 29.76 6.09 9.21
N LEU A 98 30.85 6.03 8.44
CA LEU A 98 31.06 6.78 7.21
C LEU A 98 31.27 5.81 6.04
N ALA A 99 30.80 6.17 4.86
CA ALA A 99 31.15 5.49 3.61
C ALA A 99 31.49 6.53 2.53
N ALA A 100 32.67 6.41 1.92
CA ALA A 100 33.12 7.37 0.91
C ALA A 100 32.29 7.27 -0.37
N ASN A 101 31.75 8.40 -0.84
CA ASN A 101 30.85 8.45 -2.00
C ASN A 101 31.60 8.59 -3.34
N ARG A 102 32.89 8.96 -3.33
CA ARG A 102 33.72 9.22 -4.52
C ARG A 102 35.17 8.75 -4.34
N LEU A 103 35.87 8.54 -5.44
CA LEU A 103 37.26 8.11 -5.45
C LEU A 103 38.23 9.26 -5.19
N GLY A 104 39.44 8.95 -4.69
CA GLY A 104 40.52 9.91 -4.48
C GLY A 104 40.90 10.07 -3.01
N ILE A 105 41.52 11.21 -2.67
CA ILE A 105 41.85 11.55 -1.29
C ILE A 105 40.77 12.50 -0.78
N LEU A 106 39.96 12.03 0.17
CA LEU A 106 38.92 12.81 0.84
C LEU A 106 39.42 13.27 2.19
N THR A 107 38.93 14.40 2.68
CA THR A 107 39.36 14.96 3.96
C THR A 107 38.17 15.02 4.91
N ILE A 108 38.29 14.35 6.05
CA ILE A 108 37.43 14.60 7.20
C ILE A 108 37.90 15.94 7.80
N PRO A 109 37.02 16.95 7.89
CA PRO A 109 37.39 18.28 8.34
C PRO A 109 37.82 18.29 9.81
N SER A 110 38.38 19.42 10.23
CA SER A 110 38.60 19.71 11.65
C SER A 110 37.26 20.04 12.31
N PHE A 111 36.99 19.43 13.45
CA PHE A 111 35.82 19.75 14.28
C PHE A 111 36.24 20.60 15.47
N GLU A 112 35.41 21.59 15.82
CA GLU A 112 35.63 22.47 16.96
C GLU A 112 34.72 22.10 18.13
N LEU A 113 35.26 22.11 19.35
CA LEU A 113 34.50 21.98 20.60
C LEU A 113 35.17 22.87 21.67
N ASP A 114 34.41 23.81 22.24
CA ASP A 114 34.85 24.69 23.33
C ASP A 114 36.22 25.37 23.07
N GLY A 115 36.47 25.79 21.82
CA GLY A 115 37.71 26.45 21.39
C GLY A 115 38.88 25.50 21.12
N GLN A 116 38.67 24.19 21.21
CA GLN A 116 39.63 23.17 20.76
C GLN A 116 39.25 22.63 19.40
N THR A 117 40.23 22.20 18.62
CA THR A 117 40.02 21.67 17.26
C THR A 117 40.69 20.32 17.06
N THR A 118 40.02 19.42 16.34
CA THR A 118 40.63 18.16 15.90
C THR A 118 41.57 18.39 14.71
N GLN A 119 42.51 17.48 14.48
CA GLN A 119 43.25 17.50 13.22
C GLN A 119 42.38 16.94 12.08
N PRO A 120 42.40 17.55 10.88
CA PRO A 120 41.78 16.95 9.70
C PRO A 120 42.40 15.59 9.37
N ILE A 121 41.59 14.64 8.88
CA ILE A 121 42.04 13.28 8.57
C ILE A 121 41.88 13.03 7.07
N ALA A 122 42.99 12.73 6.39
CA ALA A 122 42.97 12.31 4.99
C ALA A 122 42.58 10.83 4.87
N ILE A 123 41.61 10.54 4.01
CA ILE A 123 41.08 9.21 3.70
C ILE A 123 41.40 8.90 2.24
N GLN A 124 42.22 7.87 2.00
CA GLN A 124 42.51 7.37 0.66
C GLN A 124 41.41 6.41 0.22
N VAL A 125 40.66 6.78 -0.82
CA VAL A 125 39.54 6.00 -1.36
C VAL A 125 39.93 5.37 -2.69
N THR A 126 39.91 4.04 -2.75
CA THR A 126 40.24 3.25 -3.95
C THR A 126 39.00 2.57 -4.55
N VAL A 127 39.10 2.19 -5.83
CA VAL A 127 38.05 1.42 -6.50
C VAL A 127 38.00 -0.02 -5.98
N ASP A 128 36.79 -0.59 -5.87
CA ASP A 128 36.60 -2.02 -5.65
C ASP A 128 36.68 -2.75 -7.01
N GLN A 129 37.74 -3.50 -7.26
CA GLN A 129 37.82 -4.30 -8.50
C GLN A 129 36.99 -5.60 -8.43
N GLN A 130 36.48 -5.96 -7.25
CA GLN A 130 35.70 -7.18 -7.02
C GLN A 130 34.23 -6.90 -6.77
N ALA A 131 33.81 -5.62 -6.73
CA ALA A 131 32.42 -5.28 -6.58
C ALA A 131 31.58 -5.86 -7.72
N PRO A 132 30.42 -6.47 -7.42
CA PRO A 132 29.54 -6.99 -8.45
C PRO A 132 28.99 -5.86 -9.31
N ASN A 133 28.83 -6.13 -10.60
CA ASN A 133 28.11 -5.23 -11.49
C ASN A 133 26.64 -5.20 -11.09
N ILE A 134 26.17 -4.06 -10.61
CA ILE A 134 24.82 -3.92 -10.06
C ILE A 134 23.74 -4.10 -11.13
N ASP A 135 24.04 -3.72 -12.38
CA ASP A 135 23.13 -3.85 -13.52
C ASP A 135 22.91 -5.32 -13.91
N GLU A 136 23.82 -6.23 -13.55
CA GLU A 136 23.64 -7.68 -13.75
C GLU A 136 22.84 -8.33 -12.62
N LEU A 137 22.82 -7.72 -11.44
CA LEU A 137 22.11 -8.21 -10.26
C LEU A 137 20.65 -7.72 -10.21
N ILE A 138 20.37 -6.54 -10.75
CA ILE A 138 19.06 -5.91 -10.69
C ILE A 138 18.71 -5.42 -12.08
N GLU A 139 17.76 -6.09 -12.73
CA GLU A 139 17.36 -5.78 -14.10
C GLU A 139 15.88 -5.40 -14.15
N MET A 140 15.57 -4.24 -14.73
CA MET A 140 14.21 -3.85 -15.07
C MET A 140 13.96 -4.17 -16.55
N HIS A 141 12.96 -5.00 -16.81
CA HIS A 141 12.47 -5.27 -18.15
C HIS A 141 11.05 -4.74 -18.29
N SER A 142 10.75 -4.15 -19.43
CA SER A 142 9.38 -3.83 -19.81
C SER A 142 9.12 -4.06 -21.28
N HIS A 143 7.85 -4.23 -21.60
CA HIS A 143 7.35 -4.36 -22.95
C HIS A 143 5.99 -3.67 -23.06
N LEU A 144 5.87 -2.73 -24.02
CA LEU A 144 4.63 -2.09 -24.38
C LEU A 144 3.99 -2.85 -25.56
N SER A 145 2.76 -3.30 -25.39
CA SER A 145 2.02 -4.09 -26.38
C SER A 145 1.74 -3.36 -27.70
N ARG A 146 1.60 -2.03 -27.68
CA ARG A 146 1.45 -1.17 -28.87
C ARG A 146 1.80 0.28 -28.55
N ASP A 147 2.37 0.98 -29.53
CA ASP A 147 2.81 2.37 -29.46
C ASP A 147 1.94 3.34 -30.28
N LYS A 148 1.01 2.80 -31.10
CA LYS A 148 0.02 3.57 -31.84
C LYS A 148 -1.37 3.28 -31.31
N LEU A 149 -2.11 4.33 -30.99
CA LEU A 149 -3.41 4.28 -30.36
C LEU A 149 -4.38 5.26 -31.01
N TYR A 150 -5.65 5.11 -30.70
CA TYR A 150 -6.65 6.16 -30.86
C TYR A 150 -7.18 6.64 -29.49
N PRO A 151 -7.84 7.82 -29.40
CA PRO A 151 -8.47 8.26 -28.17
C PRO A 151 -9.43 7.19 -27.64
N GLN A 152 -9.43 6.95 -26.35
CA GLN A 152 -10.17 5.89 -25.65
C GLN A 152 -9.64 4.46 -25.86
N GLU A 153 -8.67 4.23 -26.75
CA GLU A 153 -8.01 2.94 -26.85
C GLU A 153 -6.98 2.75 -25.73
N SER A 154 -6.74 1.51 -25.32
CA SER A 154 -5.70 1.16 -24.34
C SER A 154 -4.58 0.30 -24.90
N ALA A 155 -3.39 0.43 -24.29
CA ALA A 155 -2.25 -0.47 -24.41
C ALA A 155 -1.92 -1.09 -23.04
N LEU A 156 -1.38 -2.31 -23.06
CA LEU A 156 -0.78 -2.95 -21.90
C LEU A 156 0.74 -2.71 -21.87
N LEU A 157 1.25 -2.33 -20.70
CA LEU A 157 2.66 -2.28 -20.36
C LEU A 157 2.96 -3.39 -19.37
N HIS A 158 3.76 -4.36 -19.79
CA HIS A 158 4.25 -5.45 -18.96
C HIS A 158 5.57 -5.02 -18.33
N ILE A 159 5.68 -5.09 -17.00
CA ILE A 159 6.92 -4.82 -16.26
C ILE A 159 7.36 -6.08 -15.52
N ARG A 160 8.66 -6.36 -15.60
CA ARG A 160 9.32 -7.49 -14.94
C ARG A 160 10.64 -7.05 -14.33
N LEU A 161 10.70 -7.01 -13.00
CA LEU A 161 11.90 -6.72 -12.23
C LEU A 161 12.55 -8.04 -11.80
N LEU A 162 13.81 -8.24 -12.20
CA LEU A 162 14.63 -9.38 -11.83
C LEU A 162 15.66 -8.97 -10.78
N ILE A 163 15.66 -9.65 -9.64
CA ILE A 163 16.61 -9.45 -8.55
C ILE A 163 17.40 -10.75 -8.36
N LYS A 164 18.64 -10.79 -8.85
CA LYS A 164 19.55 -11.95 -8.82
C LYS A 164 20.47 -11.95 -7.59
N THR A 165 19.98 -11.38 -6.50
CA THR A 165 20.63 -11.35 -5.18
C THR A 165 19.57 -11.58 -4.12
N GLU A 166 20.00 -11.95 -2.92
CA GLU A 166 19.10 -12.05 -1.79
C GLU A 166 18.42 -10.70 -1.51
N VAL A 167 17.08 -10.69 -1.52
CA VAL A 167 16.27 -9.48 -1.28
C VAL A 167 16.57 -8.86 0.09
N ARG A 168 16.97 -9.66 1.09
CA ARG A 168 17.33 -9.19 2.44
C ARG A 168 18.53 -8.26 2.47
N ARG A 169 19.36 -8.28 1.42
CA ARG A 169 20.53 -7.40 1.27
C ARG A 169 20.17 -6.05 0.69
N LEU A 170 18.94 -5.87 0.18
CA LEU A 170 18.45 -4.58 -0.28
C LEU A 170 18.03 -3.73 0.92
N GLN A 171 18.43 -2.46 0.90
CA GLN A 171 18.10 -1.45 1.87
C GLN A 171 17.29 -0.35 1.19
N ASN A 172 16.19 0.05 1.83
CA ASN A 172 15.25 1.06 1.34
C ASN A 172 14.85 0.86 -0.14
N PRO A 173 14.48 -0.36 -0.59
CA PRO A 173 14.06 -0.56 -1.97
C PRO A 173 12.79 0.23 -2.26
N GLN A 174 12.81 1.00 -3.35
CA GLN A 174 11.68 1.80 -3.82
C GLN A 174 11.43 1.50 -5.29
N LEU A 175 10.17 1.18 -5.62
CA LEU A 175 9.69 1.02 -6.98
C LEU A 175 8.77 2.21 -7.31
N THR A 176 9.27 3.13 -8.12
CA THR A 176 8.46 4.22 -8.67
C THR A 176 7.66 3.67 -9.86
N PRO A 177 6.33 3.82 -9.89
CA PRO A 177 5.50 3.32 -10.99
C PRO A 177 5.82 4.05 -12.32
N PRO A 178 5.43 3.47 -13.46
CA PRO A 178 5.56 4.14 -14.75
C PRO A 178 4.70 5.41 -14.81
N SER A 179 5.07 6.36 -15.66
CA SER A 179 4.36 7.63 -15.80
C SER A 179 4.28 8.11 -17.25
N VAL A 180 3.15 8.71 -17.61
CA VAL A 180 2.93 9.37 -18.89
C VAL A 180 2.00 10.56 -18.66
N GLU A 181 2.30 11.70 -19.25
CA GLU A 181 1.46 12.89 -19.19
C GLU A 181 0.33 12.79 -20.24
N GLY A 182 -0.90 13.20 -19.91
CA GLY A 182 -2.02 13.24 -20.86
C GLY A 182 -2.67 11.89 -21.19
N MET A 183 -2.34 10.83 -20.45
CA MET A 183 -2.99 9.53 -20.52
C MET A 183 -3.25 9.02 -19.10
N THR A 184 -4.25 8.15 -18.95
CA THR A 184 -4.53 7.50 -17.66
C THR A 184 -3.78 6.17 -17.56
N ILE A 185 -3.16 5.89 -16.41
CA ILE A 185 -2.51 4.61 -16.09
C ILE A 185 -3.25 3.93 -14.94
N THR A 186 -3.66 2.68 -15.12
CA THR A 186 -4.26 1.84 -14.07
C THR A 186 -3.55 0.49 -13.98
N GLN A 187 -3.65 -0.18 -12.83
CA GLN A 187 -3.14 -1.55 -12.69
C GLN A 187 -4.04 -2.50 -13.49
N ALA A 188 -3.44 -3.37 -14.30
CA ALA A 188 -4.16 -4.36 -15.09
C ALA A 188 -4.25 -5.73 -14.39
N ASN A 189 -3.34 -6.00 -13.45
CA ASN A 189 -3.33 -7.22 -12.64
C ASN A 189 -2.83 -6.95 -11.21
N GLU A 190 -2.98 -7.95 -10.34
CA GLU A 190 -2.30 -7.98 -9.05
C GLU A 190 -0.80 -8.21 -9.24
N THR A 191 0.02 -7.63 -8.36
CA THR A 191 1.47 -7.81 -8.39
C THR A 191 1.84 -9.25 -8.07
N LYS A 192 2.54 -9.92 -8.99
CA LYS A 192 3.05 -11.27 -8.80
C LYS A 192 4.50 -11.20 -8.34
N GLN A 193 4.82 -11.85 -7.22
CA GLN A 193 6.20 -11.98 -6.73
C GLN A 193 6.51 -13.45 -6.46
N TYR A 194 7.57 -13.97 -7.06
CA TYR A 194 7.97 -15.37 -6.91
C TYR A 194 9.48 -15.56 -7.12
N GLN A 195 10.00 -16.70 -6.69
CA GLN A 195 11.40 -17.09 -6.92
C GLN A 195 11.47 -18.12 -8.04
N THR A 196 12.49 -18.01 -8.89
CA THR A 196 12.75 -18.96 -9.98
C THR A 196 14.25 -19.08 -10.24
N VAL A 197 14.66 -19.98 -11.13
CA VAL A 197 16.06 -20.16 -11.53
C VAL A 197 16.21 -19.73 -12.98
N LEU A 198 17.03 -18.71 -13.24
CA LEU A 198 17.37 -18.23 -14.59
C LEU A 198 18.87 -18.43 -14.82
N GLY A 199 19.23 -19.22 -15.83
CA GLY A 199 20.63 -19.50 -16.14
C GLY A 199 21.41 -20.17 -15.00
N GLY A 200 20.73 -20.93 -14.13
CA GLY A 200 21.33 -21.56 -12.94
C GLY A 200 21.47 -20.63 -11.73
N VAL A 201 21.02 -19.38 -11.82
CA VAL A 201 21.02 -18.41 -10.71
C VAL A 201 19.61 -18.28 -10.15
N GLU A 202 19.47 -18.30 -8.82
CA GLU A 202 18.20 -18.00 -8.15
C GLU A 202 17.86 -16.51 -8.32
N VAL A 203 16.65 -16.22 -8.80
CA VAL A 203 16.17 -14.88 -9.10
C VAL A 203 14.81 -14.67 -8.45
N THR A 204 14.67 -13.57 -7.73
CA THR A 204 13.36 -13.07 -7.32
C THR A 204 12.78 -12.23 -8.45
N VAL A 205 11.59 -12.60 -8.91
CA VAL A 205 10.88 -11.93 -9.99
C VAL A 205 9.69 -11.19 -9.41
N LEU A 206 9.53 -9.92 -9.79
CA LEU A 206 8.31 -9.14 -9.57
C LEU A 206 7.71 -8.76 -10.93
N GLU A 207 6.45 -9.13 -11.15
CA GLU A 207 5.71 -8.85 -12.38
C GLU A 207 4.48 -8.01 -12.08
N GLN A 208 4.26 -6.97 -12.89
CA GLN A 208 3.12 -6.08 -12.80
C GLN A 208 2.75 -5.57 -14.19
N ASP A 209 1.46 -5.66 -14.53
CA ASP A 209 0.91 -5.11 -15.76
C ASP A 209 0.17 -3.80 -15.47
N PHE A 210 0.33 -2.84 -16.36
CA PHE A 210 -0.37 -1.57 -16.35
C PHE A 210 -1.16 -1.39 -17.63
N ARG A 211 -2.36 -0.82 -17.52
CA ARG A 211 -3.18 -0.39 -18.64
C ARG A 211 -3.02 1.11 -18.82
N LEU A 212 -2.61 1.50 -20.02
CA LEU A 212 -2.51 2.89 -20.45
C LEU A 212 -3.66 3.19 -21.39
N THR A 213 -4.50 4.16 -21.05
CA THR A 213 -5.63 4.57 -21.87
C THR A 213 -5.41 5.97 -22.41
N ALA A 214 -5.45 6.10 -23.74
CA ALA A 214 -5.31 7.38 -24.41
C ALA A 214 -6.56 8.24 -24.20
N GLU A 215 -6.38 9.52 -23.88
CA GLU A 215 -7.53 10.43 -23.71
C GLU A 215 -7.76 11.29 -24.95
N LYS A 216 -6.67 11.77 -25.57
CA LYS A 216 -6.69 12.69 -26.71
C LYS A 216 -5.61 12.33 -27.72
N ALA A 217 -5.81 12.76 -28.96
CA ALA A 217 -4.81 12.64 -30.01
C ALA A 217 -3.56 13.47 -29.69
N GLY A 218 -2.40 13.00 -30.12
CA GLY A 218 -1.12 13.65 -29.84
C GLY A 218 0.07 12.70 -29.81
N GLN A 219 1.21 13.24 -29.39
CA GLN A 219 2.44 12.49 -29.15
C GLN A 219 2.72 12.49 -27.65
N PHE A 220 3.00 11.32 -27.10
CA PHE A 220 3.20 11.12 -25.68
C PHE A 220 4.48 10.31 -25.42
N HIS A 221 5.06 10.50 -24.24
CA HIS A 221 6.25 9.78 -23.82
C HIS A 221 5.97 9.07 -22.49
N LEU A 222 5.98 7.74 -22.54
CA LEU A 222 5.86 6.88 -21.38
C LEU A 222 7.25 6.62 -20.80
N THR A 223 7.43 6.98 -19.53
CA THR A 223 8.62 6.64 -18.75
C THR A 223 8.35 5.35 -17.97
N GLU A 224 9.21 4.34 -18.15
CA GLU A 224 9.18 3.06 -17.44
C GLU A 224 9.30 3.25 -15.91
N ALA A 225 8.88 2.23 -15.16
CA ALA A 225 9.13 2.16 -13.72
C ALA A 225 10.63 2.23 -13.37
N ILE A 226 10.93 2.87 -12.24
CA ILE A 226 12.29 3.02 -11.73
C ILE A 226 12.41 2.26 -10.42
N PHE A 227 13.39 1.36 -10.32
CA PHE A 227 13.73 0.67 -9.09
C PHE A 227 15.05 1.21 -8.53
N GLN A 228 15.05 1.65 -7.28
CA GLN A 228 16.21 2.25 -6.63
C GLN A 228 16.33 1.82 -5.17
N GLY A 229 17.54 1.92 -4.63
CA GLY A 229 17.85 1.56 -3.25
C GLY A 229 19.35 1.38 -3.05
N SER A 230 19.73 0.61 -2.03
CA SER A 230 21.13 0.25 -1.80
C SER A 230 21.27 -1.26 -1.56
N LEU A 231 22.36 -1.85 -2.04
CA LEU A 231 22.72 -3.24 -1.82
C LEU A 231 23.83 -3.33 -0.76
N ILE A 232 23.58 -4.06 0.33
CA ILE A 232 24.61 -4.42 1.30
C ILE A 232 25.47 -5.52 0.68
N TYR A 233 26.72 -5.18 0.40
CA TYR A 233 27.75 -6.08 -0.08
C TYR A 233 28.83 -6.28 0.97
N GLY A 234 29.40 -7.48 1.06
CA GLY A 234 30.46 -7.75 2.03
C GLY A 234 31.11 -9.08 1.72
N ASN A 235 32.44 -9.11 1.83
CA ASN A 235 33.20 -10.34 1.67
C ASN A 235 33.47 -10.94 3.05
N HIS A 236 33.15 -12.24 3.23
CA HIS A 236 33.33 -12.94 4.51
C HIS A 236 34.80 -12.90 5.01
N TYR A 237 35.76 -12.68 4.11
CA TYR A 237 37.19 -12.67 4.44
C TYR A 237 37.72 -11.33 5.00
N ASP A 238 37.10 -10.19 4.70
CA ASP A 238 37.62 -8.85 5.07
C ASP A 238 36.78 -8.18 6.18
N ASN A 239 35.69 -8.82 6.61
CA ASN A 239 34.75 -8.28 7.61
C ASN A 239 34.26 -6.85 7.29
N ALA A 240 34.41 -6.42 6.04
CA ALA A 240 34.10 -5.09 5.55
C ALA A 240 32.70 -5.09 4.94
N THR A 241 31.86 -4.18 5.43
CA THR A 241 30.52 -3.94 4.87
C THR A 241 30.62 -2.80 3.86
N ARG A 242 30.07 -3.01 2.67
CA ARG A 242 29.98 -2.05 1.57
C ARG A 242 28.52 -1.81 1.24
N ILE A 243 28.14 -0.57 0.95
CA ILE A 243 26.75 -0.20 0.64
C ILE A 243 26.70 0.38 -0.78
N ILE A 244 26.30 -0.42 -1.75
CA ILE A 244 26.32 -0.03 -3.17
C ILE A 244 24.95 0.57 -3.53
N PRO A 245 24.82 1.89 -3.77
CA PRO A 245 23.57 2.47 -4.24
C PRO A 245 23.27 1.99 -5.67
N PHE A 246 22.00 1.84 -5.99
CA PHE A 246 21.55 1.46 -7.33
C PHE A 246 20.29 2.22 -7.73
N LYS A 247 20.16 2.43 -9.04
CA LYS A 247 18.97 3.00 -9.67
C LYS A 247 18.90 2.46 -11.10
N THR A 248 17.82 1.76 -11.43
CA THR A 248 17.62 1.25 -12.80
C THR A 248 17.44 2.42 -13.77
N THR A 249 18.00 2.29 -14.97
CA THR A 249 17.81 3.28 -16.03
C THR A 249 16.48 3.03 -16.73
N PRO A 250 15.48 3.94 -16.66
CA PRO A 250 14.18 3.72 -17.28
C PRO A 250 14.27 3.82 -18.80
N LYS A 251 13.56 2.94 -19.50
CA LYS A 251 13.25 3.10 -20.92
C LYS A 251 12.16 4.16 -21.11
N THR A 252 12.22 4.85 -22.24
CA THR A 252 11.15 5.75 -22.68
C THR A 252 10.50 5.19 -23.94
N TYR A 253 9.19 5.06 -23.93
CA TYR A 253 8.39 4.67 -25.09
C TYR A 253 7.74 5.90 -25.70
N ALA A 254 7.91 6.10 -27.00
CA ALA A 254 7.13 7.09 -27.75
C ALA A 254 5.77 6.48 -28.10
N ILE A 255 4.69 7.18 -27.82
CA ILE A 255 3.31 6.76 -28.09
C ILE A 255 2.66 7.80 -28.99
N THR A 256 2.13 7.37 -30.13
CA THR A 256 1.35 8.22 -31.05
C THR A 256 -0.13 7.90 -30.89
N VAL A 257 -0.94 8.90 -30.57
CA VAL A 257 -2.39 8.79 -30.58
C VAL A 257 -2.94 9.52 -31.82
N GLU A 258 -3.50 8.75 -32.75
CA GLU A 258 -4.08 9.27 -33.99
C GLU A 258 -5.47 9.89 -33.75
N ASP A 259 -5.87 10.86 -34.56
CA ASP A 259 -7.20 11.46 -34.44
C ASP A 259 -8.33 10.46 -34.71
N LYS A 260 -9.46 10.67 -34.04
CA LYS A 260 -10.71 9.99 -34.38
C LYS A 260 -11.09 10.37 -35.83
N PRO A 261 -11.34 9.40 -36.73
CA PRO A 261 -11.77 9.68 -38.10
C PRO A 261 -13.04 10.53 -38.14
N ALA A 262 -13.04 11.57 -38.96
CA ALA A 262 -14.12 12.57 -39.02
C ALA A 262 -15.43 11.99 -39.61
N ASP A 263 -15.34 10.93 -40.40
CA ASP A 263 -16.45 10.24 -41.06
C ASP A 263 -17.09 9.14 -40.20
N TYR A 264 -16.50 8.81 -39.06
CA TYR A 264 -16.97 7.72 -38.19
C TYR A 264 -18.41 7.95 -37.67
N GLN A 265 -19.26 6.93 -37.80
CA GLN A 265 -20.66 6.98 -37.36
C GLN A 265 -20.95 6.01 -36.21
N GLY A 266 -21.57 6.53 -35.14
CA GLY A 266 -22.02 5.75 -33.98
C GLY A 266 -21.14 5.91 -32.73
N ALA A 267 -21.31 5.00 -31.78
CA ALA A 267 -20.50 4.97 -30.56
C ALA A 267 -19.03 4.70 -30.91
N TRP A 268 -18.11 5.50 -30.35
CA TRP A 268 -16.68 5.38 -30.65
C TRP A 268 -16.09 4.16 -29.93
N LEU A 269 -15.69 3.14 -30.69
CA LEU A 269 -15.14 1.89 -30.18
C LEU A 269 -13.86 1.52 -30.94
N PRO A 270 -12.71 2.12 -30.60
CA PRO A 270 -11.42 1.79 -31.20
C PRO A 270 -10.87 0.51 -30.59
N THR A 271 -10.86 -0.57 -31.36
CA THR A 271 -10.37 -1.88 -30.89
C THR A 271 -9.73 -2.65 -32.03
N SER A 272 -8.80 -3.55 -31.71
CA SER A 272 -8.25 -4.47 -32.69
C SER A 272 -9.25 -5.57 -33.07
N GLN A 273 -10.15 -5.94 -32.15
CA GLN A 273 -11.09 -7.03 -32.35
C GLN A 273 -12.36 -6.84 -31.51
N LEU A 274 -13.51 -6.89 -32.19
CA LEU A 274 -14.83 -6.96 -31.57
C LEU A 274 -15.64 -8.10 -32.18
N THR A 275 -15.99 -9.09 -31.36
CA THR A 275 -16.90 -10.17 -31.75
C THR A 275 -18.25 -9.96 -31.08
N LEU A 276 -19.32 -10.24 -31.84
CA LEU A 276 -20.68 -10.21 -31.35
C LEU A 276 -21.29 -11.58 -31.69
N THR A 277 -21.56 -12.37 -30.67
CA THR A 277 -22.12 -13.71 -30.80
C THR A 277 -23.47 -13.77 -30.11
N GLU A 278 -24.34 -14.65 -30.60
CA GLU A 278 -25.64 -14.87 -29.99
C GLU A 278 -25.93 -16.35 -29.82
N GLN A 279 -26.77 -16.65 -28.83
CA GLN A 279 -27.30 -17.96 -28.54
C GLN A 279 -28.78 -17.85 -28.21
N TRP A 280 -29.56 -18.70 -28.86
CA TRP A 280 -31.00 -18.84 -28.63
C TRP A 280 -31.27 -20.14 -27.89
N GLN A 281 -32.15 -20.11 -26.90
CA GLN A 281 -32.52 -21.29 -26.11
C GLN A 281 -34.03 -21.36 -25.98
N ASP A 282 -34.59 -22.57 -26.04
CA ASP A 282 -36.01 -22.81 -25.80
C ASP A 282 -36.36 -22.81 -24.29
N SER A 283 -37.62 -23.11 -23.97
CA SER A 283 -38.10 -23.12 -22.59
C SER A 283 -37.46 -24.20 -21.70
N GLN A 284 -36.85 -25.22 -22.31
CA GLN A 284 -36.15 -26.32 -21.66
C GLN A 284 -34.64 -26.06 -21.58
N GLY A 285 -34.15 -24.95 -22.14
CA GLY A 285 -32.75 -24.57 -22.19
C GLY A 285 -31.96 -25.24 -23.32
N ALA A 286 -32.61 -25.90 -24.27
CA ALA A 286 -31.94 -26.49 -25.42
C ALA A 286 -31.63 -25.41 -26.48
N PRO A 287 -30.46 -25.49 -27.16
CA PRO A 287 -30.07 -24.49 -28.15
C PRO A 287 -30.96 -24.53 -29.39
N ILE A 288 -31.38 -23.36 -29.87
CA ILE A 288 -32.13 -23.18 -31.11
C ILE A 288 -31.15 -22.78 -32.22
N GLU A 289 -30.88 -23.69 -33.15
CA GLU A 289 -29.95 -23.47 -34.27
C GLU A 289 -30.66 -23.28 -35.62
N GLN A 290 -31.97 -23.47 -35.67
CA GLN A 290 -32.77 -23.42 -36.89
C GLN A 290 -33.62 -22.15 -36.92
N SER A 291 -33.69 -21.53 -38.10
CA SER A 291 -34.64 -20.45 -38.39
C SER A 291 -35.34 -20.74 -39.72
N PRO A 292 -36.68 -20.69 -39.80
CA PRO A 292 -37.60 -20.34 -38.72
C PRO A 292 -37.70 -21.40 -37.60
N TYR A 293 -38.05 -20.98 -36.38
CA TYR A 293 -38.29 -21.86 -35.22
C TYR A 293 -39.76 -21.83 -34.82
N SER A 294 -40.36 -23.01 -34.61
CA SER A 294 -41.78 -23.15 -34.29
C SER A 294 -42.02 -23.30 -32.78
N LEU A 295 -42.98 -22.56 -32.25
CA LEU A 295 -43.39 -22.60 -30.84
C LEU A 295 -44.86 -22.20 -30.68
N GLN A 296 -45.43 -22.36 -29.49
CA GLN A 296 -46.80 -21.92 -29.18
C GLN A 296 -46.85 -20.55 -28.50
N VAL A 297 -48.00 -19.87 -28.59
CA VAL A 297 -48.25 -18.64 -27.81
C VAL A 297 -48.05 -18.92 -26.31
N GLY A 298 -47.25 -18.07 -25.66
CA GLY A 298 -46.93 -18.18 -24.24
C GLY A 298 -45.66 -18.98 -23.92
N GLU A 299 -45.10 -19.73 -24.87
CA GLU A 299 -43.82 -20.41 -24.68
C GLU A 299 -42.68 -19.38 -24.65
N THR A 300 -41.72 -19.60 -23.74
CA THR A 300 -40.61 -18.67 -23.53
C THR A 300 -39.39 -19.10 -24.33
N ILE A 301 -38.70 -18.13 -24.94
CA ILE A 301 -37.36 -18.33 -25.49
C ILE A 301 -36.39 -17.36 -24.81
N SER A 302 -35.15 -17.79 -24.63
CA SER A 302 -34.07 -16.95 -24.11
C SER A 302 -33.11 -16.57 -25.24
N ARG A 303 -32.77 -15.29 -25.32
CA ARG A 303 -31.72 -14.76 -26.18
C ARG A 303 -30.55 -14.30 -25.32
N GLN A 304 -29.39 -14.89 -25.53
CA GLN A 304 -28.13 -14.43 -24.93
C GLN A 304 -27.24 -13.82 -26.00
N ILE A 305 -26.83 -12.58 -25.79
CA ILE A 305 -25.93 -11.83 -26.68
C ILE A 305 -24.64 -11.62 -25.92
N THR A 306 -23.51 -12.02 -26.51
CA THR A 306 -22.18 -11.86 -25.94
C THR A 306 -21.35 -10.98 -26.86
N MET A 307 -20.89 -9.85 -26.35
CA MET A 307 -19.98 -8.94 -27.02
C MET A 307 -18.61 -9.04 -26.34
N GLN A 308 -17.58 -9.34 -27.12
CA GLN A 308 -16.23 -9.48 -26.62
C GLN A 308 -15.31 -8.50 -27.36
N VAL A 309 -14.61 -7.68 -26.59
CA VAL A 309 -13.79 -6.58 -27.12
C VAL A 309 -12.40 -6.54 -26.50
N THR A 310 -11.39 -6.20 -27.30
CA THR A 310 -10.00 -6.10 -26.84
C THR A 310 -9.57 -4.63 -26.68
N GLY A 311 -8.88 -4.30 -25.59
CA GLY A 311 -8.25 -2.98 -25.43
C GLY A 311 -9.17 -1.82 -25.05
N LEU A 312 -10.45 -2.08 -24.75
CA LEU A 312 -11.40 -1.12 -24.18
C LEU A 312 -11.71 -1.44 -22.73
N SER A 313 -12.11 -0.43 -21.95
CA SER A 313 -12.61 -0.61 -20.58
C SER A 313 -14.13 -0.87 -20.57
N PRO A 314 -14.67 -1.53 -19.53
CA PRO A 314 -16.11 -1.81 -19.43
C PRO A 314 -17.00 -0.58 -19.54
N GLU A 315 -16.52 0.57 -19.05
CA GLU A 315 -17.27 1.83 -19.02
C GLU A 315 -17.43 2.46 -20.42
N GLN A 316 -16.60 2.05 -21.38
CA GLN A 316 -16.64 2.54 -22.76
C GLN A 316 -17.66 1.80 -23.62
N LEU A 317 -18.16 0.64 -23.15
CA LEU A 317 -19.06 -0.19 -23.93
C LEU A 317 -20.47 0.43 -24.01
N PRO A 318 -21.09 0.45 -25.20
CA PRO A 318 -22.43 0.97 -25.36
C PRO A 318 -23.44 0.02 -24.73
N LYS A 319 -24.57 0.57 -24.26
CA LYS A 319 -25.72 -0.26 -23.90
C LYS A 319 -26.31 -0.89 -25.16
N LEU A 320 -26.27 -2.22 -25.25
CA LEU A 320 -27.00 -2.97 -26.28
C LEU A 320 -28.50 -2.88 -25.96
N SER A 321 -29.25 -2.12 -26.75
CA SER A 321 -30.71 -2.02 -26.64
C SER A 321 -31.34 -2.59 -27.90
N VAL A 322 -32.35 -3.45 -27.74
CA VAL A 322 -32.97 -4.18 -28.85
C VAL A 322 -34.45 -3.85 -28.88
N SER A 323 -34.94 -3.37 -30.02
CA SER A 323 -36.36 -3.06 -30.20
C SER A 323 -37.10 -4.27 -30.76
N TYR A 324 -37.79 -5.01 -29.91
CA TYR A 324 -38.63 -6.14 -30.33
C TYR A 324 -40.02 -5.67 -30.79
N PRO A 325 -40.70 -6.44 -31.66
CA PRO A 325 -42.07 -6.13 -32.07
C PRO A 325 -43.06 -6.30 -30.91
N ASP A 326 -44.18 -5.56 -30.95
CA ASP A 326 -45.23 -5.61 -29.91
C ASP A 326 -45.83 -7.01 -29.70
N ALA A 327 -45.73 -7.89 -30.69
CA ALA A 327 -46.13 -9.30 -30.60
C ALA A 327 -45.35 -10.07 -29.51
N VAL A 328 -44.24 -9.54 -28.99
CA VAL A 328 -43.36 -10.19 -28.02
C VAL A 328 -43.33 -9.39 -26.72
N ARG A 329 -43.52 -10.06 -25.59
CA ARG A 329 -43.20 -9.50 -24.27
C ARG A 329 -41.74 -9.80 -23.94
N VAL A 330 -41.00 -8.79 -23.50
CA VAL A 330 -39.56 -8.85 -23.27
C VAL A 330 -39.27 -8.62 -21.79
N TYR A 331 -38.41 -9.47 -21.23
CA TYR A 331 -37.81 -9.28 -19.92
C TYR A 331 -36.30 -9.20 -20.09
N GLU A 332 -35.72 -8.04 -19.79
CA GLU A 332 -34.29 -7.79 -19.91
C GLU A 332 -33.57 -8.00 -18.57
N GLU A 333 -32.51 -8.80 -18.58
CA GLU A 333 -31.59 -8.89 -17.46
C GLU A 333 -30.53 -7.79 -17.55
N LYS A 334 -29.95 -7.39 -16.41
CA LYS A 334 -28.85 -6.42 -16.39
C LYS A 334 -27.61 -7.02 -17.10
N PRO A 335 -26.90 -6.24 -17.93
CA PRO A 335 -25.66 -6.69 -18.56
C PRO A 335 -24.65 -7.17 -17.52
N GLN A 336 -24.02 -8.31 -17.78
CA GLN A 336 -22.90 -8.84 -17.00
C GLN A 336 -21.60 -8.50 -17.72
N LEU A 337 -20.65 -7.89 -17.01
CA LEU A 337 -19.35 -7.47 -17.53
C LEU A 337 -18.23 -8.21 -16.81
N THR A 338 -17.27 -8.75 -17.55
CA THR A 338 -16.09 -9.41 -16.98
C THR A 338 -14.85 -9.01 -17.78
N THR A 339 -13.76 -8.70 -17.09
CA THR A 339 -12.45 -8.43 -17.71
C THR A 339 -11.56 -9.66 -17.51
N GLN A 340 -11.04 -10.20 -18.60
CA GLN A 340 -10.11 -11.33 -18.60
C GLN A 340 -8.67 -10.86 -18.32
N GLU A 341 -7.79 -11.78 -17.90
CA GLU A 341 -6.38 -11.47 -17.60
C GLU A 341 -5.61 -10.88 -18.79
N ASN A 342 -5.95 -11.30 -20.01
CA ASN A 342 -5.40 -10.75 -21.26
C ASN A 342 -5.89 -9.32 -21.57
N GLY A 343 -6.72 -8.75 -20.68
CA GLY A 343 -7.28 -7.41 -20.81
C GLY A 343 -8.49 -7.29 -21.73
N GLN A 344 -9.06 -8.41 -22.18
CA GLN A 344 -10.28 -8.47 -22.98
C GLN A 344 -11.52 -8.33 -22.11
N VAL A 345 -12.51 -7.56 -22.57
CA VAL A 345 -13.78 -7.35 -21.85
C VAL A 345 -14.89 -8.15 -22.54
N VAL A 346 -15.62 -8.92 -21.76
CA VAL A 346 -16.79 -9.69 -22.19
C VAL A 346 -18.03 -9.10 -21.56
N MET A 347 -19.00 -8.69 -22.38
CA MET A 347 -20.31 -8.23 -21.98
C MET A 347 -21.37 -9.24 -22.42
N THR A 348 -22.17 -9.74 -21.48
CA THR A 348 -23.27 -10.66 -21.74
C THR A 348 -24.60 -10.00 -21.38
N VAL A 349 -25.53 -9.99 -22.34
CA VAL A 349 -26.89 -9.47 -22.17
C VAL A 349 -27.86 -10.62 -22.43
N LYS A 350 -28.83 -10.80 -21.53
CA LYS A 350 -29.84 -11.85 -21.65
C LYS A 350 -31.24 -11.26 -21.68
N HIS A 351 -32.04 -11.72 -22.64
CA HIS A 351 -33.44 -11.36 -22.79
C HIS A 351 -34.29 -12.62 -22.75
N VAL A 352 -35.39 -12.60 -21.99
CA VAL A 352 -36.44 -13.63 -22.07
C VAL A 352 -37.60 -13.06 -22.86
N LEU A 353 -38.00 -13.78 -23.90
CA LEU A 353 -39.00 -13.35 -24.87
C LEU A 353 -40.19 -14.29 -24.83
N ILE A 354 -41.40 -13.72 -24.80
CA ILE A 354 -42.66 -14.47 -24.75
C ILE A 354 -43.57 -13.96 -25.86
N PRO A 355 -43.78 -14.73 -26.95
CA PRO A 355 -44.74 -14.37 -27.98
C PRO A 355 -46.17 -14.37 -27.43
N ARG A 356 -46.95 -13.38 -27.84
CA ARG A 356 -48.33 -13.12 -27.36
C ARG A 356 -49.41 -13.34 -28.41
N GLN A 357 -49.01 -13.49 -29.67
CA GLN A 357 -49.93 -13.60 -30.81
C GLN A 357 -49.45 -14.71 -31.74
N PRO A 358 -50.37 -15.48 -32.33
CA PRO A 358 -50.03 -16.46 -33.35
C PRO A 358 -49.60 -15.77 -34.65
N GLY A 359 -48.80 -16.46 -35.46
CA GLY A 359 -48.28 -15.96 -36.74
C GLY A 359 -46.76 -15.91 -36.80
N GLU A 360 -46.24 -15.33 -37.88
CA GLU A 360 -44.81 -15.14 -38.08
C GLU A 360 -44.33 -13.90 -37.31
N VAL A 361 -43.30 -14.08 -36.46
CA VAL A 361 -42.70 -13.00 -35.67
C VAL A 361 -41.21 -12.94 -35.96
N THR A 362 -40.76 -11.81 -36.53
CA THR A 362 -39.33 -11.58 -36.80
C THR A 362 -38.66 -10.91 -35.60
N LEU A 363 -37.69 -11.60 -34.99
CA LEU A 363 -36.83 -11.02 -33.97
C LEU A 363 -35.62 -10.35 -34.64
N PRO A 364 -35.31 -9.09 -34.30
CA PRO A 364 -34.32 -8.30 -35.03
C PRO A 364 -32.88 -8.78 -34.82
N GLU A 365 -32.07 -8.59 -35.85
CA GLU A 365 -30.61 -8.64 -35.73
C GLU A 365 -30.08 -7.47 -34.89
N ILE A 366 -28.84 -7.60 -34.40
CA ILE A 366 -28.14 -6.56 -33.64
C ILE A 366 -26.82 -6.30 -34.33
N THR A 367 -26.55 -5.02 -34.60
CA THR A 367 -25.31 -4.55 -35.22
C THR A 367 -24.57 -3.61 -34.29
N VAL A 368 -23.25 -3.78 -34.18
CA VAL A 368 -22.37 -2.85 -33.47
C VAL A 368 -21.33 -2.34 -34.45
N ASN A 369 -21.31 -1.01 -34.65
CA ASN A 369 -20.26 -0.34 -35.40
C ASN A 369 -19.04 -0.12 -34.50
N TRP A 370 -17.85 -0.38 -35.01
CA TRP A 370 -16.59 -0.17 -34.29
C TRP A 370 -15.47 0.21 -35.25
N TRP A 371 -14.42 0.82 -34.73
CA TRP A 371 -13.25 1.18 -35.51
C TRP A 371 -12.17 0.12 -35.31
N ASN A 372 -11.82 -0.58 -36.38
CA ASN A 372 -10.75 -1.57 -36.33
C ASN A 372 -9.40 -0.85 -36.39
N THR A 373 -8.65 -0.89 -35.29
CA THR A 373 -7.40 -0.14 -35.13
C THR A 373 -6.21 -0.75 -35.90
N GLU A 374 -6.32 -2.02 -36.29
CA GLU A 374 -5.30 -2.70 -37.12
C GLU A 374 -5.49 -2.39 -38.61
N THR A 375 -6.73 -2.46 -39.11
CA THR A 375 -7.06 -2.19 -40.52
C THR A 375 -7.35 -0.73 -40.81
N LYS A 376 -7.51 0.10 -39.76
CA LYS A 376 -7.86 1.52 -39.83
C LYS A 376 -9.12 1.79 -40.62
N GLN A 377 -10.16 0.99 -40.37
CA GLN A 377 -11.44 1.08 -41.06
C GLN A 377 -12.60 0.82 -40.09
N GLN A 378 -13.74 1.44 -40.37
CA GLN A 378 -14.98 1.15 -39.66
C GLN A 378 -15.47 -0.25 -40.05
N GLN A 379 -15.75 -1.08 -39.06
CA GLN A 379 -16.29 -2.42 -39.20
C GLN A 379 -17.64 -2.54 -38.46
N VAL A 380 -18.40 -3.58 -38.82
CA VAL A 380 -19.70 -3.87 -38.22
C VAL A 380 -19.73 -5.34 -37.80
N SER A 381 -19.91 -5.58 -36.51
CA SER A 381 -20.16 -6.93 -35.98
C SER A 381 -21.66 -7.14 -35.84
N ARG A 382 -22.14 -8.32 -36.25
CA ARG A 382 -23.57 -8.64 -36.32
C ARG A 382 -23.88 -9.92 -35.54
N ALA A 383 -24.94 -9.88 -34.75
CA ALA A 383 -25.65 -11.04 -34.24
C ALA A 383 -26.99 -11.11 -34.97
N SER A 384 -27.29 -12.26 -35.57
CA SER A 384 -28.44 -12.44 -36.46
C SER A 384 -29.78 -12.29 -35.73
N GLY A 385 -30.87 -12.21 -36.49
CA GLY A 385 -32.21 -12.32 -35.94
C GLY A 385 -32.66 -13.78 -35.83
N LEU A 386 -33.89 -13.98 -35.37
CA LEU A 386 -34.56 -15.28 -35.43
C LEU A 386 -36.01 -15.07 -35.87
N ILE A 387 -36.44 -15.82 -36.89
CA ILE A 387 -37.84 -15.86 -37.30
C ILE A 387 -38.55 -16.94 -36.48
N LEU A 388 -39.66 -16.57 -35.84
CA LEU A 388 -40.53 -17.47 -35.09
C LEU A 388 -41.81 -17.76 -35.87
N ILE A 389 -42.26 -19.00 -35.85
CA ILE A 389 -43.59 -19.42 -36.31
C ILE A 389 -44.41 -19.79 -35.07
N VAL A 390 -45.29 -18.88 -34.65
CA VAL A 390 -46.04 -19.01 -33.42
C VAL A 390 -47.40 -19.63 -33.71
N ALA A 391 -47.62 -20.86 -33.22
CA ALA A 391 -48.90 -21.54 -33.32
C ALA A 391 -49.88 -21.06 -32.23
N GLU A 392 -51.17 -21.07 -32.56
CA GLU A 392 -52.23 -20.80 -31.59
C GLU A 392 -52.25 -21.92 -30.54
N ASN A 393 -52.36 -21.54 -29.26
CA ASN A 393 -52.48 -22.50 -28.17
C ASN A 393 -53.98 -22.78 -27.94
N GLU A 394 -54.47 -23.93 -28.42
CA GLU A 394 -55.87 -24.33 -28.30
C GLU A 394 -56.33 -24.56 -26.84
N GLU A 395 -55.41 -24.68 -25.87
CA GLU A 395 -55.75 -24.85 -24.44
C GLU A 395 -56.11 -23.53 -23.72
N VAL A 396 -56.06 -22.38 -24.39
CA VAL A 396 -56.48 -21.09 -23.82
C VAL A 396 -57.91 -20.70 -24.24
N SER A 397 -58.64 -21.57 -24.93
CA SER A 397 -60.02 -21.31 -25.34
C SER A 397 -61.06 -22.12 -24.55
N ILE A 398 -61.21 -21.82 -23.26
CA ILE A 398 -62.52 -21.82 -22.57
C ILE A 398 -62.48 -20.90 -21.33
N LEU A 399 -62.60 -19.60 -21.55
CA LEU A 399 -63.30 -18.74 -20.59
C LEU A 399 -64.46 -18.10 -21.35
N PRO A 400 -65.71 -18.29 -20.93
CA PRO A 400 -66.84 -17.65 -21.59
C PRO A 400 -66.67 -16.13 -21.49
N THR A 401 -66.82 -15.47 -22.63
CA THR A 401 -67.04 -14.02 -22.69
C THR A 401 -68.35 -13.72 -21.98
N ASN A 402 -68.26 -13.41 -20.69
CA ASN A 402 -69.30 -12.66 -20.01
C ASN A 402 -69.01 -11.19 -20.28
N SER A 403 -69.77 -10.61 -21.21
CA SER A 403 -69.82 -9.15 -21.37
C SER A 403 -70.53 -8.55 -20.15
N GLU A 404 -69.79 -8.34 -19.07
CA GLU A 404 -70.18 -7.39 -18.04
C GLU A 404 -69.43 -6.08 -18.25
N GLN A 405 -70.21 -5.11 -18.69
CA GLN A 405 -69.94 -3.68 -18.69
C GLN A 405 -69.26 -3.27 -17.38
N PRO A 406 -68.19 -2.45 -17.38
CA PRO A 406 -67.59 -1.97 -16.15
C PRO A 406 -68.62 -1.12 -15.39
N SER A 407 -69.20 -1.71 -14.35
CA SER A 407 -69.87 -0.95 -13.31
C SER A 407 -68.80 -0.14 -12.59
N SER A 408 -68.93 1.18 -12.66
CA SER A 408 -68.12 2.13 -11.91
C SER A 408 -67.99 1.68 -10.46
N SER A 409 -66.80 1.22 -10.08
CA SER A 409 -66.42 1.16 -8.68
C SER A 409 -66.26 2.60 -8.21
N SER A 410 -67.31 3.14 -7.60
CA SER A 410 -67.16 4.26 -6.70
C SER A 410 -66.19 3.80 -5.61
N VAL A 411 -64.99 4.37 -5.64
CA VAL A 411 -64.07 4.31 -4.51
C VAL A 411 -64.81 4.96 -3.35
N ASN A 412 -65.42 4.14 -2.49
CA ASN A 412 -65.80 4.58 -1.16
C ASN A 412 -64.49 4.87 -0.43
N LEU A 413 -64.05 6.13 -0.52
CA LEU A 413 -63.05 6.69 0.36
C LEU A 413 -63.71 6.68 1.75
N VAL A 414 -63.56 5.58 2.48
CA VAL A 414 -63.85 5.55 3.91
C VAL A 414 -62.78 6.41 4.56
N GLN A 415 -63.05 7.72 4.55
CA GLN A 415 -62.32 8.72 5.29
C GLN A 415 -62.79 8.68 6.75
N ASP A 416 -62.65 7.52 7.37
CA ASP A 416 -62.78 7.40 8.81
C ASP A 416 -61.45 6.87 9.33
N SER A 417 -60.57 7.79 9.70
CA SER A 417 -59.26 7.46 10.26
C SER A 417 -59.36 6.80 11.64
N GLY A 418 -60.58 6.60 12.16
CA GLY A 418 -60.84 5.90 13.41
C GLY A 418 -60.02 6.50 14.56
N TRP A 419 -59.52 5.64 15.43
CA TRP A 419 -58.74 6.01 16.61
C TRP A 419 -57.22 6.17 16.33
N TRP A 420 -56.78 5.84 15.11
CA TRP A 420 -55.37 5.84 14.72
C TRP A 420 -54.68 7.22 14.78
N PRO A 421 -55.30 8.34 14.31
CA PRO A 421 -54.69 9.65 14.45
C PRO A 421 -54.52 10.06 15.92
N TYR A 422 -55.44 9.68 16.82
CA TYR A 422 -55.30 9.94 18.25
C TYR A 422 -54.16 9.14 18.87
N LEU A 423 -53.95 7.88 18.43
CA LEU A 423 -52.81 7.09 18.89
C LEU A 423 -51.48 7.66 18.40
N THR A 424 -51.41 8.10 17.15
CA THR A 424 -50.20 8.78 16.63
C THR A 424 -49.92 10.10 17.34
N MET A 425 -50.96 10.84 17.73
CA MET A 425 -50.83 12.06 18.51
C MET A 425 -50.34 11.78 19.94
N LEU A 426 -50.82 10.70 20.58
CA LEU A 426 -50.33 10.26 21.89
C LEU A 426 -48.84 9.92 21.84
N PHE A 427 -48.41 9.16 20.84
CA PHE A 427 -47.00 8.82 20.66
C PHE A 427 -46.14 10.05 20.38
N ALA A 428 -46.61 10.98 19.54
CA ALA A 428 -45.90 12.23 19.28
C ALA A 428 -45.74 13.09 20.56
N LEU A 429 -46.78 13.16 21.41
CA LEU A 429 -46.72 13.85 22.69
C LEU A 429 -45.77 13.18 23.68
N LEU A 430 -45.78 11.85 23.76
CA LEU A 430 -44.84 11.08 24.57
C LEU A 430 -43.40 11.33 24.12
N TRP A 431 -43.16 11.40 22.81
CA TRP A 431 -41.84 11.65 22.23
C TRP A 431 -41.33 13.06 22.50
N LEU A 432 -42.21 14.07 22.44
CA LEU A 432 -41.87 15.44 22.84
C LEU A 432 -41.62 15.55 24.34
N MET A 433 -42.38 14.83 25.16
CA MET A 433 -42.18 14.79 26.61
C MET A 433 -40.83 14.15 26.95
N THR A 434 -40.46 13.01 26.34
CA THR A 434 -39.16 12.38 26.58
C THR A 434 -38.00 13.25 26.09
N ALA A 435 -38.13 13.90 24.94
CA ALA A 435 -37.13 14.86 24.45
C ALA A 435 -36.98 16.06 25.41
N PHE A 436 -38.08 16.58 25.94
CA PHE A 436 -38.06 17.66 26.92
C PHE A 436 -37.42 17.23 28.25
N LEU A 437 -37.74 16.03 28.77
CA LEU A 437 -37.08 15.49 29.95
C LEU A 437 -35.57 15.26 29.73
N ALA A 438 -35.18 14.71 28.58
CA ALA A 438 -33.77 14.51 28.23
C ALA A 438 -33.01 15.84 28.16
N TRP A 439 -33.63 16.88 27.60
CA TRP A 439 -33.03 18.20 27.54
C TRP A 439 -32.91 18.84 28.92
N ARG A 440 -33.92 18.67 29.78
CA ARG A 440 -33.89 19.18 31.16
C ARG A 440 -32.86 18.46 32.03
N LEU A 441 -32.66 17.16 31.82
CA LEU A 441 -31.65 16.34 32.52
C LEU A 441 -30.22 16.59 32.04
N HIS A 442 -30.01 16.98 30.78
CA HIS A 442 -28.68 17.37 30.27
C HIS A 442 -28.34 18.85 30.49
N SER A 443 -29.31 19.71 30.85
CA SER A 443 -29.08 21.14 31.06
C SER A 443 -28.53 21.54 32.44
N SER A 444 -28.24 20.58 33.33
CA SER A 444 -27.70 20.86 34.66
C SER A 444 -26.38 20.16 34.97
N THR A 445 -25.42 20.18 34.05
CA THR A 445 -24.01 19.94 34.40
C THR A 445 -23.07 20.79 33.54
N THR A 446 -23.07 22.10 33.78
CA THR A 446 -21.95 22.97 33.42
C THR A 446 -21.30 23.48 34.71
N GLN A 447 -20.21 22.83 35.10
CA GLN A 447 -19.14 23.49 35.84
C GLN A 447 -17.85 23.35 35.03
N ALA A 448 -17.39 24.49 34.52
CA ALA A 448 -16.06 24.70 34.01
C ALA A 448 -15.03 24.56 35.13
N ARG A 449 -13.88 23.92 34.85
CA ARG A 449 -12.61 24.19 35.51
C ARG A 449 -11.44 24.06 34.54
N THR A 450 -10.89 25.20 34.15
CA THR A 450 -9.49 25.39 33.82
C THR A 450 -8.71 25.55 35.14
N ALA A 451 -7.71 24.70 35.40
CA ALA A 451 -6.48 25.00 36.15
C ALA A 451 -5.55 23.79 36.26
N THR A 452 -4.40 23.91 35.59
CA THR A 452 -3.02 23.60 36.03
C THR A 452 -2.82 22.71 37.26
N ASN A 453 -2.35 21.46 37.05
CA ASN A 453 -1.01 20.98 37.45
C ASN A 453 -0.82 19.50 37.06
N PRO A 454 0.42 19.08 36.76
CA PRO A 454 0.73 17.73 36.29
C PRO A 454 0.71 16.76 37.49
N ILE A 455 -0.10 15.71 37.39
CA ILE A 455 -0.01 14.58 38.32
C ILE A 455 0.72 13.45 37.60
N ILE A 456 1.93 13.22 38.07
CA ILE A 456 2.68 11.98 37.88
C ILE A 456 1.97 10.86 38.65
N ALA A 457 1.81 9.72 37.97
CA ALA A 457 1.64 8.33 38.43
C ALA A 457 0.23 7.67 38.39
N PRO A 458 0.13 6.34 38.13
CA PRO A 458 1.15 5.39 37.67
C PRO A 458 0.86 4.82 36.26
N SER A 459 1.91 4.27 35.66
CA SER A 459 1.89 3.41 34.48
C SER A 459 0.98 2.19 34.69
N ASN A 460 -0.29 2.25 34.32
CA ASN A 460 -1.06 1.03 34.07
C ASN A 460 -0.52 0.41 32.78
N SER A 461 0.38 -0.57 32.94
CA SER A 461 0.98 -1.36 31.86
C SER A 461 -0.11 -1.88 30.92
N SER A 462 0.16 -1.92 29.61
CA SER A 462 -0.76 -2.49 28.60
C SER A 462 -1.27 -3.88 28.99
N TRP A 463 -0.45 -4.64 29.70
CA TRP A 463 -0.76 -5.93 30.30
C TRP A 463 -1.91 -5.90 31.34
N GLN A 464 -1.94 -4.94 32.26
CA GLN A 464 -3.01 -4.85 33.27
C GLN A 464 -4.38 -4.53 32.64
N ARG A 465 -4.40 -3.69 31.60
CA ARG A 465 -5.64 -3.40 30.84
C ARG A 465 -6.14 -4.63 30.09
N LEU A 466 -5.23 -5.44 29.56
CA LEU A 466 -5.56 -6.72 28.93
C LEU A 466 -6.16 -7.71 29.94
N GLN A 467 -5.57 -7.83 31.14
CA GLN A 467 -6.12 -8.68 32.20
C GLN A 467 -7.52 -8.24 32.63
N GLN A 468 -7.77 -6.94 32.73
CA GLN A 468 -9.08 -6.38 33.07
C GLN A 468 -10.13 -6.65 31.98
N ALA A 469 -9.75 -6.48 30.70
CA ALA A 469 -10.63 -6.78 29.56
C ALA A 469 -10.99 -8.27 29.50
N LEU A 470 -10.01 -9.15 29.73
CA LEU A 470 -10.24 -10.61 29.78
C LEU A 470 -11.16 -11.03 30.94
N ALA A 471 -11.14 -10.31 32.07
CA ALA A 471 -12.02 -10.58 33.20
C ALA A 471 -13.47 -10.13 32.94
N GLN A 472 -13.66 -9.08 32.15
CA GLN A 472 -14.98 -8.52 31.83
C GLN A 472 -15.68 -9.21 30.65
N GLN A 473 -14.96 -10.04 29.88
CA GLN A 473 -15.48 -10.80 28.72
C GLN A 473 -16.19 -9.93 27.66
N ASP A 474 -15.84 -8.65 27.58
CA ASP A 474 -16.34 -7.73 26.57
C ASP A 474 -15.46 -7.83 25.31
N GLY A 475 -16.01 -8.35 24.22
CA GLY A 475 -15.28 -8.55 22.96
C GLY A 475 -14.67 -7.28 22.38
N ILE A 476 -15.34 -6.12 22.53
CA ILE A 476 -14.84 -4.86 22.01
C ILE A 476 -13.63 -4.42 22.83
N MET A 477 -13.72 -4.49 24.17
CA MET A 477 -12.60 -4.13 25.03
C MET A 477 -11.42 -5.10 24.91
N ILE A 478 -11.68 -6.40 24.73
CA ILE A 478 -10.64 -7.40 24.49
C ILE A 478 -9.88 -7.08 23.20
N SER A 479 -10.58 -6.77 22.11
CA SER A 479 -9.94 -6.46 20.82
C SER A 479 -9.00 -5.24 20.90
N HIS A 480 -9.46 -4.18 21.57
CA HIS A 480 -8.67 -2.96 21.77
C HIS A 480 -7.47 -3.21 22.68
N ALA A 481 -7.65 -3.94 23.78
CA ALA A 481 -6.59 -4.24 24.72
C ALA A 481 -5.52 -5.16 24.13
N VAL A 482 -5.90 -6.17 23.34
CA VAL A 482 -4.97 -7.05 22.62
C VAL A 482 -4.13 -6.26 21.63
N LYS A 483 -4.76 -5.39 20.81
CA LYS A 483 -4.04 -4.54 19.85
C LYS A 483 -3.04 -3.61 20.54
N THR A 484 -3.48 -2.91 21.59
CA THR A 484 -2.62 -1.99 22.36
C THR A 484 -1.46 -2.74 23.02
N TRP A 485 -1.68 -3.97 23.48
CA TRP A 485 -0.62 -4.79 24.06
C TRP A 485 0.38 -5.29 23.00
N MET A 486 -0.08 -5.68 21.81
CA MET A 486 0.78 -6.07 20.69
C MET A 486 1.71 -4.95 20.25
N GLU A 487 1.25 -3.70 20.25
CA GLU A 487 2.06 -2.52 19.91
C GLU A 487 3.21 -2.28 20.91
N THR A 488 3.13 -2.85 22.12
CA THR A 488 4.19 -2.75 23.15
C THR A 488 5.22 -3.89 23.10
N LEU A 489 5.07 -4.87 22.22
CA LEU A 489 5.90 -6.07 22.16
C LEU A 489 6.60 -6.22 20.80
N ASP A 490 7.85 -6.70 20.83
CA ASP A 490 8.54 -7.17 19.62
C ASP A 490 8.16 -8.63 19.34
N LEU A 491 7.17 -8.80 18.45
CA LEU A 491 6.57 -10.10 18.11
C LEU A 491 7.05 -10.58 16.73
N SER A 492 7.40 -11.87 16.66
CA SER A 492 7.63 -12.56 15.39
C SER A 492 6.32 -12.67 14.58
N ASN A 493 6.43 -12.83 13.27
CA ASN A 493 5.26 -12.98 12.40
C ASN A 493 4.39 -14.19 12.77
N ALA A 494 5.00 -15.29 13.22
CA ALA A 494 4.28 -16.48 13.67
C ALA A 494 3.46 -16.22 14.95
N GLU A 495 4.00 -15.45 15.91
CA GLU A 495 3.29 -15.07 17.14
C GLU A 495 2.12 -14.13 16.85
N LYS A 496 2.30 -13.17 15.92
CA LYS A 496 1.23 -12.26 15.47
C LYS A 496 0.08 -13.02 14.83
N ILE A 497 0.39 -13.95 13.92
CA ILE A 497 -0.62 -14.77 13.23
C ILE A 497 -1.39 -15.65 14.22
N SER A 498 -0.69 -16.33 15.13
CA SER A 498 -1.31 -17.20 16.15
C SER A 498 -2.28 -16.42 17.06
N LEU A 499 -1.88 -15.23 17.52
CA LEU A 499 -2.72 -14.39 18.38
C LEU A 499 -3.93 -13.82 17.62
N GLN A 500 -3.74 -13.41 16.35
CA GLN A 500 -4.82 -12.92 15.50
C GLN A 500 -5.84 -14.03 15.19
N GLN A 501 -5.38 -15.26 14.92
CA GLN A 501 -6.25 -16.41 14.72
C GLN A 501 -7.08 -16.74 15.98
N ALA A 502 -6.45 -16.74 17.16
CA ALA A 502 -7.15 -16.97 18.42
C ALA A 502 -8.19 -15.87 18.72
N LEU A 503 -7.89 -14.61 18.41
CA LEU A 503 -8.83 -13.50 18.55
C LEU A 503 -10.00 -13.61 17.57
N GLN A 504 -9.73 -13.98 16.32
CA GLN A 504 -10.76 -14.17 15.29
C GLN A 504 -11.68 -15.34 15.63
N GLN A 505 -11.15 -16.45 16.13
CA GLN A 505 -11.94 -17.60 16.62
C GLN A 505 -12.84 -17.20 17.80
N TYR A 506 -12.32 -16.42 18.74
CA TYR A 506 -13.10 -15.92 19.87
C TYR A 506 -14.24 -14.99 19.41
N HIS A 507 -13.98 -14.05 18.49
CA HIS A 507 -15.03 -13.20 17.92
C HIS A 507 -16.06 -14.00 17.13
N ALA A 508 -15.64 -14.99 16.36
CA ALA A 508 -16.55 -15.85 15.61
C ALA A 508 -17.51 -16.60 16.55
N GLN A 509 -17.06 -17.01 17.74
CA GLN A 509 -17.92 -17.62 18.75
C GLN A 509 -18.81 -16.58 19.45
N LEU A 510 -18.25 -15.45 19.87
CA LEU A 510 -18.95 -14.39 20.63
C LEU A 510 -20.09 -13.74 19.83
N TYR A 511 -19.90 -13.59 18.52
CA TYR A 511 -20.88 -12.97 17.63
C TYR A 511 -21.60 -13.99 16.73
N SER A 512 -21.51 -15.29 17.04
CA SER A 512 -22.27 -16.31 16.31
C SER A 512 -23.77 -16.21 16.62
N ALA A 513 -24.60 -16.43 15.59
CA ALA A 513 -26.06 -16.43 15.73
C ALA A 513 -26.60 -17.61 16.57
N ASN A 514 -25.78 -18.64 16.76
CA ASN A 514 -26.06 -19.76 17.64
C ASN A 514 -25.52 -19.37 19.02
N GLY A 515 -26.38 -19.01 19.98
CA GLY A 515 -26.02 -18.48 21.30
C GLY A 515 -25.19 -19.41 22.21
N GLN A 516 -24.06 -19.90 21.72
CA GLN A 516 -23.03 -20.62 22.45
C GLN A 516 -22.20 -19.62 23.25
N THR A 517 -21.91 -19.95 24.51
CA THR A 517 -20.98 -19.18 25.35
C THR A 517 -19.59 -19.22 24.73
N ALA A 518 -19.07 -18.04 24.36
CA ALA A 518 -17.75 -17.92 23.75
C ALA A 518 -16.65 -18.46 24.68
N ASN A 519 -15.82 -19.37 24.16
CA ASN A 519 -14.74 -19.96 24.94
C ASN A 519 -13.49 -19.09 24.86
N ILE A 520 -13.24 -18.32 25.93
CA ILE A 520 -12.09 -17.42 26.04
C ILE A 520 -10.76 -18.13 26.32
N GLU A 521 -10.77 -19.43 26.66
CA GLU A 521 -9.57 -20.13 27.15
C GLU A 521 -8.48 -20.25 26.10
N GLN A 522 -8.84 -20.45 24.82
CA GLN A 522 -7.86 -20.49 23.72
C GLN A 522 -7.13 -19.16 23.55
N LEU A 523 -7.87 -18.03 23.63
CA LEU A 523 -7.29 -16.70 23.57
C LEU A 523 -6.38 -16.42 24.78
N LYS A 524 -6.80 -16.80 25.99
CA LYS A 524 -5.96 -16.68 27.21
C LYS A 524 -4.67 -17.50 27.10
N GLN A 525 -4.73 -18.71 26.54
CA GLN A 525 -3.56 -19.56 26.35
C GLN A 525 -2.54 -18.91 25.41
N ALA A 526 -3.00 -18.40 24.26
CA ALA A 526 -2.14 -17.70 23.29
C ALA A 526 -1.48 -16.45 23.92
N ILE A 527 -2.27 -15.63 24.63
CA ILE A 527 -1.77 -14.43 25.34
C ILE A 527 -0.72 -14.81 26.39
N ASN A 528 -0.98 -15.82 27.22
CA ASN A 528 -0.06 -16.24 28.27
C ASN A 528 1.23 -16.87 27.72
N GLN A 529 1.15 -17.58 26.60
CA GLN A 529 2.32 -18.14 25.93
C GLN A 529 3.25 -17.03 25.43
N ILE A 530 2.71 -16.04 24.73
CA ILE A 530 3.45 -14.88 24.26
C ILE A 530 4.05 -14.09 25.43
N HIS A 531 3.28 -13.86 26.49
CA HIS A 531 3.76 -13.14 27.68
C HIS A 531 4.94 -13.86 28.36
N ARG A 532 4.88 -15.20 28.49
CA ARG A 532 5.98 -16.01 29.06
C ARG A 532 7.22 -15.99 28.17
N GLN A 533 7.06 -16.08 26.85
CA GLN A 533 8.17 -16.02 25.89
C GLN A 533 8.87 -14.65 25.92
N GLN A 534 8.12 -13.56 26.09
CA GLN A 534 8.68 -12.22 26.25
C GLN A 534 9.46 -12.07 27.57
N ALA A 535 8.94 -12.60 28.68
CA ALA A 535 9.68 -12.64 29.95
C ALA A 535 10.98 -13.45 29.85
N GLN A 536 10.98 -14.55 29.07
CA GLN A 536 12.19 -15.32 28.79
C GLN A 536 13.20 -14.53 27.94
N ARG A 537 12.76 -13.84 26.87
CA ARG A 537 13.63 -12.98 26.05
C ARG A 537 14.26 -11.85 26.87
N GLN A 538 13.48 -11.22 27.75
CA GLN A 538 13.99 -10.21 28.67
C GLN A 538 15.02 -10.79 29.65
N SER A 539 14.77 -11.98 30.22
CA SER A 539 15.73 -12.65 31.11
C SER A 539 17.04 -13.07 30.42
N GLN A 540 16.99 -13.44 29.13
CA GLN A 540 18.16 -13.78 28.31
C GLN A 540 18.96 -12.54 27.91
N SER A 541 18.32 -11.38 27.76
CA SER A 541 19.00 -10.10 27.52
C SER A 541 19.73 -9.54 28.75
N THR A 542 19.38 -10.02 29.96
CA THR A 542 19.91 -9.52 31.25
C THR A 542 20.97 -10.41 31.91
N HIS A 543 21.45 -11.48 31.26
CA HIS A 543 22.61 -12.24 31.77
C HIS A 543 23.94 -11.80 31.10
N PRO A 544 25.01 -11.58 31.89
CA PRO A 544 26.14 -10.73 31.52
C PRO A 544 27.25 -11.48 30.78
N LEU A 545 28.12 -10.68 30.15
CA LEU A 545 29.54 -10.98 29.90
C LEU A 545 30.14 -11.95 30.94
N ALA A 546 30.35 -13.20 30.56
CA ALA A 546 31.33 -14.09 31.16
C ALA A 546 31.80 -15.11 30.11
N LYS A 547 33.10 -15.02 29.80
CA LYS A 547 33.90 -15.88 28.92
C LYS A 547 33.57 -15.79 27.42
N LEU A 548 34.31 -14.92 26.73
CA LEU A 548 35.54 -15.31 26.02
C LEU A 548 36.46 -14.10 25.88
#